data_AF-A0A256ZFL7-F1
#
_entry.id   AF-A0A256ZFL7-F1
#
_cell.length_a   1.000
_cell.length_b   1.000
_cell.length_c   1.000
_cell.angle_alpha   90.00
_cell.angle_beta   90.00
_cell.angle_gamma   90.00
#
_symmetry.space_group_name_H-M   'P 1'
#
loop_
_entity.id
_entity.type
_entity.pdbx_description
1 polymer ?
#
loop_
_entity_poly.entity_id
_entity_poly.type
_entity_poly.pdbx_seq_one_letter_code
_entity_poly.pdbx_strand_id
1 'polypeptide(L)'
;YLPRAYENGQDMEAREKLHNAATMAGIAFGNAQIGVAHAMGHALGAIFKVPHGRSVAVFLPYSMEFNARAASDRYAEIAEAVGLGPGSPEELTTRLIEAVRGLLRRIGAPLKVADLGINKADYEAKLDELVDRAMESTGTVASPREPSREDYTRLFEYAYEGRKIDF
;
A
#
# COMPACT_ATOMS: atom_id res chain seq x y z
N TYR A 1 -13.99 7.45 -9.10
CA TYR A 1 -14.45 6.43 -10.08
C TYR A 1 -14.30 5.00 -9.59
N LEU A 2 -13.18 4.61 -8.95
CA LEU A 2 -12.95 3.23 -8.50
C LEU A 2 -14.14 2.59 -7.73
N PRO A 3 -14.75 3.22 -6.70
CA PRO A 3 -15.89 2.61 -6.03
C PRO A 3 -17.10 2.38 -6.93
N ARG A 4 -17.42 3.32 -7.83
CA ARG A 4 -18.51 3.17 -8.81
C ARG A 4 -18.29 1.95 -9.71
N ALA A 5 -17.06 1.79 -10.23
CA ALA A 5 -16.71 0.66 -11.08
C ALA A 5 -16.73 -0.70 -10.35
N TYR A 6 -16.47 -0.70 -9.03
CA TYR A 6 -16.57 -1.89 -8.18
C TYR A 6 -18.03 -2.23 -7.85
N GLU A 7 -18.81 -1.24 -7.42
CA GLU A 7 -20.22 -1.38 -7.02
C GLU A 7 -21.12 -1.70 -8.22
N ASN A 8 -20.84 -1.12 -9.39
CA ASN A 8 -21.56 -1.36 -10.63
C ASN A 8 -20.59 -1.59 -11.80
N GLY A 9 -20.38 -2.86 -12.13
CA GLY A 9 -19.51 -3.27 -13.23
C GLY A 9 -19.96 -2.81 -14.63
N GLN A 10 -21.19 -2.32 -14.78
CA GLN A 10 -21.77 -1.80 -16.03
C GLN A 10 -21.67 -0.26 -16.15
N ASP A 11 -21.15 0.42 -15.14
CA ASP A 11 -20.86 1.86 -15.21
C ASP A 11 -19.66 2.11 -16.14
N MET A 12 -19.95 2.26 -17.44
CA MET A 12 -18.92 2.37 -18.48
C MET A 12 -18.08 3.64 -18.36
N GLU A 13 -18.65 4.73 -17.83
CA GLU A 13 -17.89 5.94 -17.52
C GLU A 13 -16.85 5.65 -16.43
N ALA A 14 -17.28 5.04 -15.31
CA ALA A 14 -16.35 4.72 -14.23
C ALA A 14 -15.28 3.71 -14.66
N ARG A 15 -15.63 2.74 -15.51
CA ARG A 15 -14.70 1.79 -16.13
C ARG A 15 -13.67 2.50 -17.00
N GLU A 16 -14.10 3.38 -17.90
CA GLU A 16 -13.20 4.16 -18.76
C GLU A 16 -12.23 5.00 -17.93
N LYS A 17 -12.73 5.76 -16.96
CA LYS A 17 -11.88 6.61 -16.10
C LYS A 17 -10.89 5.80 -15.28
N LEU A 18 -11.31 4.65 -14.74
CA LEU A 18 -10.41 3.77 -13.99
C LEU A 18 -9.35 3.14 -14.90
N HIS A 19 -9.71 2.74 -16.11
CA HIS A 19 -8.77 2.20 -17.08
C HIS A 19 -7.71 3.23 -17.48
N ASN A 20 -8.13 4.46 -17.78
CA ASN A 20 -7.21 5.56 -18.08
C ASN A 20 -6.30 5.89 -16.88
N ALA A 21 -6.86 5.94 -15.66
CA ALA A 21 -6.08 6.20 -14.45
C ALA A 21 -5.02 5.12 -14.20
N ALA A 22 -5.33 3.84 -14.43
CA ALA A 22 -4.36 2.75 -14.32
C ALA A 22 -3.20 2.92 -15.31
N THR A 23 -3.50 3.31 -16.56
CA THR A 23 -2.47 3.59 -17.58
C THR A 23 -1.61 4.80 -17.19
N MET A 24 -2.21 5.88 -16.69
CA MET A 24 -1.47 7.05 -16.21
C MET A 24 -0.55 6.71 -15.04
N ALA A 25 -1.00 5.87 -14.10
CA ALA A 25 -0.15 5.34 -13.04
C ALA A 25 1.01 4.52 -13.61
N GLY A 26 0.76 3.71 -14.66
CA GLY A 26 1.76 2.98 -15.42
C GLY A 26 2.86 3.87 -16.02
N ILE A 27 2.48 5.00 -16.61
CA ILE A 27 3.43 6.00 -17.13
C ILE A 27 4.29 6.56 -15.98
N ALA A 28 3.70 6.82 -14.81
CA ALA A 28 4.43 7.34 -13.66
C ALA A 28 5.44 6.31 -13.11
N PHE A 29 4.99 5.13 -12.65
CA PHE A 29 5.89 4.16 -12.03
C PHE A 29 6.86 3.51 -13.05
N GLY A 30 6.51 3.50 -14.34
CA GLY A 30 7.40 3.08 -15.41
C GLY A 30 8.68 3.91 -15.52
N ASN A 31 8.66 5.15 -15.01
CA ASN A 31 9.81 6.05 -14.97
C ASN A 31 10.36 6.28 -13.54
N ALA A 32 9.51 6.19 -12.53
CA ALA A 32 9.85 6.52 -11.14
C ALA A 32 10.04 5.31 -10.22
N GLN A 33 9.94 4.08 -10.74
CA GLN A 33 9.90 2.83 -9.96
C GLN A 33 8.69 2.76 -9.01
N ILE A 34 8.72 1.75 -8.14
CA ILE A 34 7.74 1.45 -7.10
C ILE A 34 8.36 1.63 -5.72
N GLY A 35 7.60 1.40 -4.64
CA GLY A 35 8.09 1.53 -3.26
C GLY A 35 7.85 0.28 -2.38
N VAL A 36 8.00 0.48 -1.07
CA VAL A 36 7.88 -0.55 -0.01
C VAL A 36 6.60 -1.38 -0.11
N ALA A 37 5.45 -0.76 -0.41
CA ALA A 37 4.18 -1.49 -0.58
C ALA A 37 4.26 -2.61 -1.63
N HIS A 38 4.96 -2.37 -2.74
CA HIS A 38 5.16 -3.40 -3.77
C HIS A 38 6.21 -4.42 -3.35
N ALA A 39 7.29 -4.00 -2.68
CA ALA A 39 8.30 -4.93 -2.15
C ALA A 39 7.65 -5.98 -1.24
N MET A 40 6.86 -5.53 -0.27
CA MET A 40 6.12 -6.41 0.64
C MET A 40 5.02 -7.21 -0.10
N GLY A 41 4.29 -6.57 -1.01
CA GLY A 41 3.21 -7.20 -1.77
C GLY A 41 3.69 -8.31 -2.71
N HIS A 42 4.86 -8.16 -3.33
CA HIS A 42 5.49 -9.18 -4.16
C HIS A 42 5.94 -10.37 -3.32
N ALA A 43 6.60 -10.13 -2.19
CA ALA A 43 7.03 -11.19 -1.28
C ALA A 43 5.83 -12.02 -0.78
N LEU A 44 4.78 -11.36 -0.28
CA LEU A 44 3.56 -12.02 0.18
C LEU A 44 2.86 -12.79 -0.95
N GLY A 45 2.70 -12.17 -2.11
CA GLY A 45 2.05 -12.79 -3.27
C GLY A 45 2.81 -14.02 -3.78
N ALA A 46 4.13 -13.99 -3.78
CA ALA A 46 4.97 -15.10 -4.21
C ALA A 46 4.85 -16.32 -3.28
N ILE A 47 4.86 -16.09 -1.97
CA ILE A 47 4.82 -17.15 -0.94
C ILE A 47 3.41 -17.70 -0.76
N PHE A 48 2.42 -16.82 -0.53
CA PHE A 48 1.05 -17.22 -0.16
C PHE A 48 0.05 -17.23 -1.31
N LYS A 49 0.51 -17.00 -2.55
CA LYS A 49 -0.32 -17.03 -3.78
C LYS A 49 -1.51 -16.06 -3.74
N VAL A 50 -1.30 -14.91 -3.10
CA VAL A 50 -2.29 -13.82 -3.04
C VAL A 50 -2.22 -13.01 -4.35
N PRO A 51 -3.37 -12.69 -4.99
CA PRO A 51 -3.38 -11.85 -6.19
C PRO A 51 -2.69 -10.51 -5.95
N HIS A 52 -1.86 -10.09 -6.90
CA HIS A 52 -0.99 -8.90 -6.79
C HIS A 52 -1.71 -7.65 -6.28
N GLY A 53 -2.87 -7.31 -6.85
CA GLY A 53 -3.62 -6.13 -6.42
C GLY A 53 -4.06 -6.20 -4.95
N ARG A 54 -4.38 -7.40 -4.43
CA ARG A 54 -4.75 -7.59 -3.02
C ARG A 54 -3.53 -7.55 -2.10
N SER A 55 -2.40 -8.11 -2.53
CA SER A 55 -1.18 -8.11 -1.73
C SER A 55 -0.56 -6.72 -1.64
N VAL A 56 -0.51 -5.95 -2.72
CA VAL A 56 0.00 -4.57 -2.66
C VAL A 56 -0.97 -3.65 -1.89
N ALA A 57 -2.28 -3.81 -2.12
CA ALA A 57 -3.28 -2.98 -1.44
C ALA A 57 -3.23 -3.10 0.08
N VAL A 58 -3.01 -4.29 0.63
CA VAL A 58 -2.94 -4.47 2.09
C VAL A 58 -1.75 -3.73 2.70
N PHE A 59 -0.61 -3.66 2.00
CA PHE A 59 0.59 -3.00 2.52
C PHE A 59 0.66 -1.49 2.25
N LEU A 60 -0.17 -0.97 1.35
CA LEU A 60 -0.11 0.44 0.95
C LEU A 60 -0.25 1.41 2.15
N PRO A 61 -1.23 1.28 3.06
CA PRO A 61 -1.33 2.18 4.21
C PRO A 61 -0.11 2.11 5.14
N TYR A 62 0.42 0.91 5.41
CA TYR A 62 1.59 0.73 6.28
C TYR A 62 2.86 1.33 5.67
N SER A 63 3.05 1.16 4.36
CA SER A 63 4.13 1.81 3.62
C SER A 63 4.02 3.34 3.65
N MET A 64 2.81 3.89 3.56
CA MET A 64 2.60 5.34 3.66
C MET A 64 2.92 5.86 5.06
N GLU A 65 2.46 5.17 6.11
CA GLU A 65 2.76 5.53 7.51
C GLU A 65 4.28 5.50 7.78
N PHE A 66 4.98 4.47 7.28
CA PHE A 66 6.44 4.36 7.39
C PHE A 66 7.19 5.49 6.66
N ASN A 67 6.78 5.77 5.41
CA ASN A 67 7.41 6.79 4.56
C ASN A 67 7.06 8.23 4.97
N ALA A 68 5.96 8.45 5.67
CA ALA A 68 5.53 9.77 6.12
C ALA A 68 6.61 10.49 6.95
N ARG A 69 7.48 9.75 7.66
CA ARG A 69 8.60 10.33 8.41
C ARG A 69 9.67 11.02 7.55
N ALA A 70 9.76 10.65 6.27
CA ALA A 70 10.73 11.21 5.32
C ALA A 70 10.08 11.96 4.15
N ALA A 71 8.76 11.82 3.96
CA ALA A 71 8.06 12.31 2.77
C ALA A 71 6.65 12.85 3.05
N SER A 72 6.39 13.36 4.27
CA SER A 72 5.10 13.98 4.64
C SER A 72 4.68 15.08 3.64
N ASP A 73 5.59 15.95 3.24
CA ASP A 73 5.30 17.03 2.28
C ASP A 73 4.77 16.49 0.93
N ARG A 74 5.37 15.41 0.43
CA ARG A 74 4.96 14.78 -0.84
C ARG A 74 3.59 14.11 -0.72
N TYR A 75 3.27 13.52 0.44
CA TYR A 75 1.93 12.99 0.69
C TYR A 75 0.89 14.10 0.90
N ALA A 76 1.29 15.24 1.47
CA ALA A 76 0.43 16.41 1.61
C ALA A 76 0.02 16.98 0.25
N GLU A 77 0.95 17.09 -0.71
CA GLU A 77 0.63 17.48 -2.09
C GLU A 77 -0.42 16.56 -2.73
N ILE A 78 -0.31 15.25 -2.50
CA ILE A 78 -1.32 14.28 -2.99
C ILE A 78 -2.67 14.50 -2.29
N ALA A 79 -2.66 14.74 -0.97
CA ALA A 79 -3.87 15.00 -0.20
C ALA A 79 -4.62 16.24 -0.71
N GLU A 80 -3.90 17.31 -1.02
CA GLU A 80 -4.44 18.53 -1.62
C GLU A 80 -5.00 18.25 -3.03
N ALA A 81 -4.23 17.55 -3.86
CA ALA A 81 -4.62 17.22 -5.24
C ALA A 81 -5.91 16.38 -5.31
N VAL A 82 -6.16 15.54 -4.30
CA VAL A 82 -7.40 14.74 -4.20
C VAL A 82 -8.50 15.40 -3.35
N GLY A 83 -8.28 16.64 -2.91
CA GLY A 83 -9.30 17.48 -2.28
C GLY A 83 -9.59 17.20 -0.81
N LEU A 84 -8.59 16.79 -0.01
CA LEU A 84 -8.75 16.51 1.43
C LEU A 84 -8.72 17.78 2.33
N GLY A 85 -8.93 18.94 1.74
CA GLY A 85 -8.94 20.24 2.40
C GLY A 85 -7.52 20.74 2.78
N PRO A 86 -7.41 21.88 3.46
CA PRO A 86 -6.14 22.43 3.93
C PRO A 86 -5.70 21.79 5.27
N GLY A 87 -4.41 21.86 5.58
CA GLY A 87 -3.85 21.40 6.86
C GLY A 87 -2.32 21.48 6.85
N SER A 88 -1.68 21.12 7.98
CA SER A 88 -0.23 20.90 7.97
C SER A 88 0.13 19.66 7.14
N PRO A 89 1.39 19.50 6.68
CA PRO A 89 1.82 18.30 5.97
C PRO A 89 1.50 16.99 6.71
N GLU A 90 1.66 16.97 8.04
CA GLU A 90 1.38 15.81 8.90
C GLU A 90 -0.12 15.50 8.96
N GLU A 91 -0.95 16.54 9.13
CA GLU A 91 -2.41 16.39 9.14
C GLU A 91 -2.93 15.88 7.80
N LEU A 92 -2.44 16.45 6.70
CA LEU A 92 -2.82 16.06 5.34
C LEU A 92 -2.36 14.64 5.01
N THR A 93 -1.14 14.28 5.39
CA THR A 93 -0.63 12.91 5.24
C THR A 93 -1.51 11.92 6.02
N THR A 94 -1.87 12.24 7.26
CA THR A 94 -2.75 11.40 8.08
C THR A 94 -4.13 11.25 7.44
N ARG A 95 -4.73 12.34 6.96
CA ARG A 95 -6.02 12.30 6.25
C ARG A 95 -5.94 11.46 4.98
N LEU A 96 -4.85 11.56 4.23
CA LEU A 96 -4.64 10.76 3.01
C LEU A 96 -4.56 9.26 3.32
N ILE A 97 -3.79 8.87 4.35
CA ILE A 97 -3.68 7.47 4.80
C ILE A 97 -5.06 6.93 5.22
N GLU A 98 -5.83 7.70 5.99
CA GLU A 98 -7.18 7.30 6.39
C GLU A 98 -8.16 7.26 5.20
N ALA A 99 -8.04 8.16 4.23
CA ALA A 99 -8.82 8.14 2.99
C ALA A 99 -8.51 6.88 2.16
N VAL A 100 -7.25 6.47 2.08
CA VAL A 100 -6.82 5.23 1.43
C VAL A 100 -7.39 4.01 2.17
N ARG A 101 -7.27 3.94 3.51
CA ARG A 101 -7.88 2.87 4.32
C ARG A 101 -9.41 2.81 4.12
N GLY A 102 -10.07 3.97 4.05
CA GLY A 102 -11.50 4.09 3.76
C GLY A 102 -11.87 3.59 2.36
N LEU A 103 -11.07 3.94 1.36
CA LEU A 103 -11.24 3.46 -0.02
C LEU A 103 -11.09 1.94 -0.11
N LEU A 104 -10.04 1.37 0.50
CA LEU A 104 -9.81 -0.08 0.56
C LEU A 104 -11.00 -0.80 1.20
N ARG A 105 -11.50 -0.28 2.33
CA ARG A 105 -12.70 -0.82 2.99
C ARG A 105 -13.92 -0.79 2.07
N ARG A 106 -14.15 0.32 1.37
CA ARG A 106 -15.30 0.51 0.47
C ARG A 106 -15.30 -0.48 -0.70
N ILE A 107 -14.12 -0.88 -1.20
CA ILE A 107 -13.99 -1.83 -2.30
C ILE A 107 -13.75 -3.28 -1.84
N GLY A 108 -13.94 -3.60 -0.56
CA GLY A 108 -13.76 -4.96 -0.03
C GLY A 108 -12.32 -5.47 -0.09
N ALA A 109 -11.33 -4.57 -0.11
CA ALA A 109 -9.93 -4.92 -0.01
C ALA A 109 -9.54 -5.23 1.45
N PRO A 110 -8.59 -6.16 1.66
CA PRO A 110 -8.06 -6.48 3.00
C PRO A 110 -7.38 -5.26 3.63
N LEU A 111 -7.54 -5.08 4.94
CA LEU A 111 -6.89 -3.99 5.69
C LEU A 111 -5.70 -4.49 6.52
N LYS A 112 -5.61 -5.80 6.77
CA LYS A 112 -4.49 -6.49 7.41
C LYS A 112 -4.27 -7.85 6.75
N VAL A 113 -3.07 -8.43 6.88
CA VAL A 113 -2.74 -9.71 6.23
C VAL A 113 -3.63 -10.85 6.74
N ALA A 114 -4.04 -10.81 8.02
CA ALA A 114 -4.98 -11.79 8.57
C ALA A 114 -6.33 -11.83 7.82
N ASP A 115 -6.78 -10.72 7.21
CA ASP A 115 -8.03 -10.67 6.43
C ASP A 115 -7.92 -11.46 5.10
N LEU A 116 -6.73 -11.89 4.71
CA LEU A 116 -6.48 -12.75 3.55
C LEU A 116 -6.67 -14.25 3.85
N GLY A 117 -6.97 -14.61 5.10
CA GLY A 117 -7.14 -16.01 5.52
C GLY A 117 -5.83 -16.78 5.69
N ILE A 118 -4.69 -16.09 5.76
CA ILE A 118 -3.38 -16.69 6.04
C ILE A 118 -3.30 -16.99 7.54
N ASN A 119 -2.95 -18.22 7.90
CA ASN A 119 -2.78 -18.61 9.30
C ASN A 119 -1.55 -17.92 9.93
N LYS A 120 -1.64 -17.53 11.21
CA LYS A 120 -0.55 -16.84 11.92
C LYS A 120 0.73 -17.67 11.98
N ALA A 121 0.63 -18.96 12.27
CA ALA A 121 1.79 -19.84 12.36
C ALA A 121 2.48 -20.01 11.00
N ASP A 122 1.71 -20.17 9.92
CA ASP A 122 2.25 -20.26 8.56
C ASP A 122 2.94 -18.95 8.14
N TYR A 123 2.36 -17.81 8.54
CA TYR A 123 2.94 -16.49 8.30
C TYR A 123 4.25 -16.28 9.05
N GLU A 124 4.28 -16.56 10.35
CA GLU A 124 5.46 -16.45 11.21
C GLU A 124 6.58 -17.39 10.74
N ALA A 125 6.25 -18.62 10.34
CA ALA A 125 7.22 -19.57 9.79
C ALA A 125 7.85 -19.11 8.45
N LYS A 126 7.26 -18.11 7.79
CA LYS A 126 7.72 -17.53 6.52
C LYS A 126 8.20 -16.08 6.66
N LEU A 127 8.24 -15.53 7.87
CA LEU A 127 8.58 -14.12 8.10
C LEU A 127 9.97 -13.77 7.57
N ASP A 128 10.98 -14.59 7.85
CA ASP A 128 12.35 -14.35 7.34
C ASP A 128 12.40 -14.37 5.80
N GLU A 129 11.72 -15.32 5.16
CA GLU A 129 11.65 -15.40 3.69
C GLU A 129 10.90 -14.19 3.09
N LEU A 130 9.84 -13.71 3.76
CA LEU A 130 9.13 -12.49 3.37
C LEU A 130 10.05 -11.27 3.40
N VAL A 131 10.84 -11.13 4.47
CA VAL A 131 11.78 -10.04 4.66
C VAL A 131 12.90 -10.09 3.63
N ASP A 132 13.52 -11.26 3.42
CA ASP A 132 14.58 -11.45 2.42
C ASP A 132 14.10 -11.02 1.02
N ARG A 133 12.95 -11.53 0.59
CA ARG A 133 12.36 -11.19 -0.71
C ARG A 133 12.00 -9.71 -0.85
N ALA A 134 11.52 -9.08 0.23
CA ALA A 134 11.19 -7.67 0.20
C ALA A 134 12.46 -6.81 0.06
N MET A 135 13.55 -7.16 0.77
CA MET A 135 14.83 -6.47 0.66
C MET A 135 15.46 -6.56 -0.73
N GLU A 136 15.25 -7.67 -1.45
CA GLU A 136 15.71 -7.85 -2.84
C GLU A 136 14.96 -6.98 -3.87
N SER A 137 13.84 -6.36 -3.49
CA SER A 137 13.05 -5.51 -4.39
C SER A 137 13.74 -4.19 -4.70
N THR A 138 13.74 -3.78 -5.97
CA THR A 138 14.17 -2.43 -6.38
C THR A 138 13.33 -1.32 -5.73
N GLY A 139 12.10 -1.63 -5.31
CA GLY A 139 11.24 -0.71 -4.57
C GLY A 139 11.73 -0.37 -3.16
N THR A 140 12.66 -1.16 -2.59
CA THR A 140 13.35 -0.84 -1.34
C THR A 140 14.26 0.36 -1.53
N VAL A 141 15.09 0.31 -2.58
CA VAL A 141 16.09 1.35 -2.89
C VAL A 141 15.45 2.65 -3.35
N ALA A 142 14.35 2.56 -4.10
CA ALA A 142 13.62 3.74 -4.58
C ALA A 142 12.73 4.41 -3.51
N SER A 143 12.59 3.81 -2.32
CA SER A 143 11.77 4.35 -1.25
C SER A 143 12.37 5.64 -0.67
N PRO A 144 11.56 6.67 -0.36
CA PRO A 144 12.07 7.89 0.28
C PRO A 144 12.67 7.64 1.66
N ARG A 145 12.26 6.53 2.30
CA ARG A 145 12.88 5.98 3.51
C ARG A 145 13.24 4.54 3.20
N GLU A 146 14.52 4.24 3.10
CA GLU A 146 15.01 2.88 2.86
C GLU A 146 14.83 2.03 4.14
N PRO A 147 13.99 0.98 4.13
CA PRO A 147 13.78 0.13 5.28
C PRO A 147 14.95 -0.84 5.50
N SER A 148 15.40 -0.94 6.76
CA SER A 148 16.29 -2.00 7.21
C SER A 148 15.57 -3.36 7.29
N ARG A 149 16.33 -4.43 7.54
CA ARG A 149 15.76 -5.75 7.87
C ARG A 149 14.79 -5.66 9.05
N GLU A 150 15.18 -4.95 10.10
CA GLU A 150 14.35 -4.76 11.30
C GLU A 150 13.06 -4.00 10.97
N ASP A 151 13.15 -2.96 10.15
CA ASP A 151 11.97 -2.23 9.67
C ASP A 151 11.01 -3.16 8.91
N TYR A 152 11.53 -3.98 8.00
CA TYR A 152 10.70 -4.93 7.25
C TYR A 152 10.05 -5.98 8.15
N THR A 153 10.79 -6.56 9.10
CA THR A 153 10.24 -7.50 10.07
C THR A 153 9.05 -6.87 10.80
N ARG A 154 9.25 -5.66 11.35
CA ARG A 154 8.18 -4.93 12.05
C ARG A 154 7.02 -4.57 11.14
N LEU A 155 7.29 -4.13 9.90
CA LEU A 155 6.24 -3.81 8.92
C LEU A 155 5.36 -5.03 8.63
N PHE A 156 5.95 -6.21 8.43
CA PHE A 156 5.20 -7.45 8.20
C PHE A 156 4.39 -7.88 9.42
N GLU A 157 4.94 -7.76 10.63
CA GLU A 157 4.22 -8.06 11.88
C GLU A 157 3.02 -7.11 12.09
N TYR A 158 3.25 -5.80 11.93
CA TYR A 158 2.22 -4.77 12.13
C TYR A 158 1.12 -4.91 11.09
N ALA A 159 1.48 -5.19 9.84
CA ALA A 159 0.52 -5.43 8.77
C ALA A 159 -0.30 -6.71 8.98
N TYR A 160 0.24 -7.73 9.66
CA TYR A 160 -0.52 -8.93 10.01
C TYR A 160 -1.62 -8.64 11.03
N GLU A 161 -1.28 -7.89 12.08
CA GLU A 161 -2.18 -7.59 13.20
C GLU A 161 -3.14 -6.43 12.91
N GLY A 162 -2.79 -5.56 11.96
CA GLY A 162 -3.56 -4.35 11.66
C GLY A 162 -3.12 -3.13 12.49
N ARG A 163 -1.87 -3.10 12.96
CA ARG A 163 -1.33 -2.07 13.85
C ARG A 163 -0.79 -0.88 13.06
N LYS A 164 -1.07 0.34 13.54
CA LYS A 164 -0.48 1.56 12.97
C LYS A 164 1.03 1.58 13.20
N ILE A 165 1.78 2.02 12.19
CA ILE A 165 3.25 2.13 12.27
C ILE A 165 3.63 3.27 13.22
N ASP A 166 4.47 2.95 14.20
CA ASP A 166 4.94 3.86 15.24
C ASP A 166 6.48 4.04 15.24
N PHE A 167 7.15 3.61 14.16
CA PHE A 167 8.62 3.64 14.02
C PHE A 167 9.12 4.22 12.70
#